data_AF-A0A1I2RXH2-F1
#
_entry.id   AF-A0A1I2RXH2-F1
#
_cell.length_a   1.000
_cell.length_b   1.000
_cell.length_c   1.000
_cell.angle_alpha   90.00
_cell.angle_beta   90.00
_cell.angle_gamma   90.00
#
_symmetry.space_group_name_H-M   'P 1'
#
loop_
_entity.id
_entity.type
_entity.pdbx_description
1 polymer ?
#
loop_
_entity_poly.entity_id
_entity_poly.type
_entity_poly.pdbx_seq_one_letter_code
_entity_poly.pdbx_strand_id
1 'polypeptide(L)'
;MREIFMADAIKYFESIMGRTWLEENLKLIKSGNGGGVAFGRCIESSIKVPLSAYYWYKAREEIAYGEITGEAKFSSNSLITAATGADLQLLEQEEGFPLMIQDLKSYDRPITAHGQLCIASGYAREKYKVTVKKEYSIAARGEQQTFYTVRQVDDLIDDAVPRCVENSVIYCFIGNWEQDVNKLLLSWSPSRSLLEAASKNNACLVVCGMWIETVNNRPVLVRKGRLLDKYTSKGINSLVYIPNEKIYINATTQ
;
A
#
# COMPACT_ATOMS: atom_id res chain seq x y z
N MET A 1 10.25 -13.27 5.82
CA MET A 1 10.51 -12.05 6.62
C MET A 1 11.47 -11.20 5.81
N ARG A 2 11.15 -9.93 5.51
CA ARG A 2 11.94 -9.10 4.59
C ARG A 2 12.65 -8.00 5.36
N GLU A 3 13.93 -7.80 5.07
CA GLU A 3 14.68 -6.62 5.50
C GLU A 3 14.80 -5.65 4.33
N ILE A 4 14.59 -4.37 4.60
CA ILE A 4 14.62 -3.29 3.63
C ILE A 4 15.56 -2.21 4.14
N PHE A 5 16.49 -1.76 3.30
CA PHE A 5 17.30 -0.58 3.60
C PHE A 5 16.45 0.67 3.41
N MET A 6 16.18 1.38 4.50
CA MET A 6 15.22 2.48 4.50
C MET A 6 15.60 3.59 3.54
N ALA A 7 16.87 4.00 3.59
CA ALA A 7 17.40 5.11 2.81
C ALA A 7 17.28 4.82 1.31
N ASP A 8 17.65 3.61 0.89
CA ASP A 8 17.56 3.19 -0.51
C ASP A 8 16.12 3.12 -1.00
N ALA A 9 15.23 2.56 -0.19
CA ALA A 9 13.81 2.46 -0.54
C ALA A 9 13.13 3.83 -0.64
N ILE A 10 13.45 4.76 0.27
CA ILE A 10 12.93 6.14 0.22
C ILE A 10 13.52 6.89 -0.97
N LYS A 11 14.81 6.72 -1.26
CA LYS A 11 15.46 7.32 -2.44
C LYS A 11 14.85 6.80 -3.74
N TYR A 12 14.54 5.50 -3.81
CA TYR A 12 13.85 4.92 -4.94
C TYR A 12 12.42 5.48 -5.09
N PHE A 13 11.68 5.59 -3.97
CA PHE A 13 10.38 6.25 -3.95
C PHE A 13 10.46 7.69 -4.50
N GLU A 14 11.45 8.48 -4.08
CA GLU A 14 11.68 9.85 -4.57
C GLU A 14 11.90 9.89 -6.09
N SER A 15 12.72 8.96 -6.59
CA SER A 15 13.03 8.84 -8.02
C SER A 15 11.77 8.57 -8.85
N ILE A 16 10.95 7.60 -8.42
CA ILE A 16 9.73 7.20 -9.14
C ILE A 16 8.63 8.26 -9.06
N MET A 17 8.40 8.83 -7.88
CA MET A 17 7.38 9.86 -7.71
C MET A 17 7.77 11.17 -8.40
N GLY A 18 9.07 11.42 -8.56
CA GLY A 18 9.60 12.62 -9.16
C GLY A 18 9.76 13.73 -8.12
N ARG A 19 11.01 14.12 -7.87
CA ARG A 19 11.37 15.11 -6.86
C ARG A 19 10.63 16.44 -7.01
N THR A 20 10.51 16.96 -8.24
CA THR A 20 9.78 18.21 -8.52
C THR A 20 8.34 18.15 -8.01
N TRP A 21 7.63 17.04 -8.31
CA TRP A 21 6.25 16.84 -7.88
C TRP A 21 6.14 16.74 -6.35
N LEU A 22 7.09 16.06 -5.70
CA LEU A 22 7.16 15.97 -4.24
C LEU A 22 7.38 17.34 -3.59
N GLU A 23 8.29 18.16 -4.14
CA GLU A 23 8.59 19.51 -3.66
C GLU A 23 7.44 20.50 -3.89
N GLU A 24 6.66 20.34 -4.96
CA GLU A 24 5.43 21.11 -5.18
C GLU A 24 4.36 20.79 -4.13
N ASN A 25 4.13 19.50 -3.84
CA ASN A 25 3.20 19.09 -2.79
C ASN A 25 3.67 19.51 -1.41
N LEU A 26 4.98 19.56 -1.17
CA LEU A 26 5.55 20.09 0.06
C LEU A 26 5.17 21.55 0.29
N LYS A 27 5.15 22.39 -0.76
CA LYS A 27 4.72 23.78 -0.65
C LYS A 27 3.26 23.85 -0.18
N LEU A 28 2.39 22.99 -0.71
CA LEU A 28 0.98 22.90 -0.32
C LEU A 28 0.81 22.49 1.15
N ILE A 29 1.57 21.48 1.61
CA ILE A 29 1.59 21.05 3.01
C ILE A 29 2.01 22.22 3.91
N LYS A 30 3.10 22.92 3.58
CA LYS A 30 3.62 24.05 4.37
C LYS A 30 2.67 25.25 4.35
N SER A 31 2.04 25.55 3.22
CA SER A 31 1.08 26.65 3.12
C SER A 31 -0.19 26.37 3.93
N GLY A 32 -0.67 25.13 3.92
CA GLY A 32 -1.82 24.72 4.72
C GLY A 32 -1.53 24.71 6.23
N ASN A 33 -0.27 24.57 6.62
CA ASN A 33 0.18 24.72 8.02
C ASN A 33 0.38 26.19 8.47
N GLY A 34 0.00 27.17 7.65
CA GLY A 34 0.06 28.60 8.02
C GLY A 34 1.44 29.23 7.93
N GLY A 35 2.35 28.72 7.08
CA GLY A 35 3.65 29.35 6.80
C GLY A 35 4.68 29.27 7.94
N GLY A 36 4.33 28.67 9.08
CA GLY A 36 5.26 28.40 10.16
C GLY A 36 6.05 27.11 9.93
N VAL A 37 7.35 27.14 10.26
CA VAL A 37 8.19 25.94 10.38
C VAL A 37 7.69 25.13 11.59
N ALA A 38 6.63 24.35 11.40
CA ALA A 38 6.00 23.59 12.48
C ALA A 38 6.14 22.08 12.22
N PHE A 39 7.24 21.51 12.72
CA PHE A 39 7.38 20.08 12.90
C PHE A 39 6.19 19.53 13.70
N GLY A 40 5.62 18.41 13.26
CA GLY A 40 4.72 17.61 14.10
C GLY A 40 3.23 18.00 14.18
N ARG A 41 2.70 18.92 13.34
CA ARG A 41 1.25 19.17 13.29
C ARG A 41 0.51 18.13 12.40
N CYS A 42 -0.70 17.75 12.82
CA CYS A 42 -1.63 16.97 12.00
C CYS A 42 -2.06 17.77 10.78
N ILE A 43 -1.96 17.18 9.58
CA ILE A 43 -2.49 17.79 8.37
C ILE A 43 -4.01 17.79 8.42
N GLU A 44 -4.62 18.96 8.24
CA GLU A 44 -6.07 19.05 8.04
C GLU A 44 -6.48 18.34 6.75
N SER A 45 -7.57 17.57 6.82
CA SER A 45 -8.17 16.88 5.67
C SER A 45 -8.64 17.82 4.54
N SER A 46 -8.61 19.14 4.76
CA SER A 46 -8.93 20.20 3.80
C SER A 46 -7.82 20.40 2.75
N ILE A 47 -6.59 19.97 3.04
CA ILE A 47 -5.45 20.11 2.14
C ILE A 47 -5.48 18.95 1.14
N LYS A 48 -5.74 19.25 -0.14
CA LYS A 48 -5.79 18.28 -1.27
C LYS A 48 -4.39 17.75 -1.64
N VAL A 49 -3.67 17.20 -0.66
CA VAL A 49 -2.35 16.62 -0.85
C VAL A 49 -2.46 15.10 -0.92
N PRO A 50 -1.89 14.47 -1.95
CA PRO A 50 -1.80 13.02 -2.05
C PRO A 50 -1.04 12.41 -0.86
N LEU A 51 -1.58 11.32 -0.32
CA LEU A 51 -1.05 10.68 0.89
C LEU A 51 0.40 10.21 0.74
N SER A 52 0.79 9.79 -0.47
CA SER A 52 2.17 9.42 -0.80
C SER A 52 3.15 10.58 -0.56
N ALA A 53 2.78 11.80 -0.97
CA ALA A 53 3.60 12.99 -0.75
C ALA A 53 3.65 13.37 0.73
N TYR A 54 2.54 13.20 1.45
CA TYR A 54 2.50 13.41 2.89
C TYR A 54 3.44 12.46 3.64
N TYR A 55 3.33 11.16 3.41
CA TYR A 55 4.18 10.17 4.08
C TYR A 55 5.65 10.44 3.78
N TRP A 56 6.00 10.73 2.52
CA TRP A 56 7.35 11.09 2.15
C TRP A 56 7.88 12.31 2.92
N TYR A 57 7.09 13.37 3.01
CA TYR A 57 7.51 14.57 3.73
C TYR A 57 7.75 14.27 5.22
N LYS A 58 6.81 13.56 5.87
CA LYS A 58 6.96 13.20 7.29
C LYS A 58 8.12 12.23 7.51
N ALA A 59 8.36 11.30 6.59
CA ALA A 59 9.53 10.43 6.61
C ALA A 59 10.84 11.23 6.57
N ARG A 60 10.92 12.28 5.72
CA ARG A 60 12.07 13.19 5.66
C ARG A 60 12.26 13.97 6.95
N GLU A 61 11.18 14.45 7.58
CA GLU A 61 11.25 15.09 8.90
C GLU A 61 11.78 14.14 9.97
N GLU A 62 11.30 12.89 9.98
CA GLU A 62 11.73 11.86 10.94
C GLU A 62 13.21 11.51 10.77
N ILE A 63 13.68 11.35 9.54
CA ILE A 63 15.09 11.05 9.24
C ILE A 63 15.98 12.21 9.67
N ALA A 64 15.63 13.44 9.29
CA ALA A 64 16.40 14.63 9.67
C ALA A 64 16.43 14.82 11.20
N TYR A 65 15.31 14.57 11.90
CA TYR A 65 15.27 14.61 13.35
C TYR A 65 16.19 13.55 13.98
N GLY A 66 16.21 12.33 13.43
CA GLY A 66 17.11 11.28 13.87
C GLY A 66 18.58 11.61 13.65
N GLU A 67 18.92 12.22 12.52
CA GLU A 67 20.28 12.71 12.23
C GLU A 67 20.73 13.80 13.21
N ILE A 68 19.85 14.74 13.55
CA ILE A 68 20.15 15.84 14.48
C ILE A 68 20.30 15.34 15.92
N THR A 69 19.43 14.44 16.36
CA THR A 69 19.39 13.99 17.75
C THR A 69 20.32 12.82 18.04
N GLY A 70 20.78 12.09 17.02
CA GLY A 70 21.46 10.81 17.17
C GLY A 70 20.53 9.69 17.65
N GLU A 71 19.24 9.97 17.87
CA GLU A 71 18.23 8.99 18.24
C GLU A 71 17.47 8.55 16.99
N ALA A 72 17.71 7.31 16.55
CA ALA A 72 16.97 6.68 15.47
C ALA A 72 15.51 6.37 15.86
N LYS A 73 14.68 7.41 15.99
CA LYS A 73 13.23 7.31 16.25
C LYS A 73 12.46 7.38 14.94
N PHE A 74 12.48 6.29 14.19
CA PHE A 74 11.66 6.14 12.99
C PHE A 74 10.22 5.81 13.38
N SER A 75 9.27 6.56 12.83
CA SER A 75 7.85 6.42 13.11
C SER A 75 7.12 5.79 11.92
N SER A 76 5.78 5.76 11.97
CA SER A 76 4.97 5.16 10.91
C SER A 76 5.25 5.69 9.53
N ASN A 77 5.53 6.99 9.37
CA ASN A 77 5.64 7.58 8.05
C ASN A 77 6.91 7.11 7.32
N SER A 78 8.07 7.13 7.97
CA SER A 78 9.31 6.60 7.37
C SER A 78 9.19 5.11 7.01
N LEU A 79 8.57 4.32 7.87
CA LEU A 79 8.34 2.89 7.60
C LEU A 79 7.39 2.67 6.42
N ILE A 80 6.28 3.42 6.36
CA ILE A 80 5.30 3.33 5.27
C ILE A 80 5.92 3.79 3.94
N THR A 81 6.65 4.91 3.93
CA THR A 81 7.31 5.41 2.71
C THR A 81 8.36 4.41 2.22
N ALA A 82 9.17 3.84 3.10
CA ALA A 82 10.16 2.83 2.71
C ALA A 82 9.49 1.55 2.18
N ALA A 83 8.45 1.05 2.84
CA ALA A 83 7.70 -0.10 2.32
C ALA A 83 7.07 0.21 0.94
N THR A 84 6.49 1.39 0.77
CA THR A 84 5.92 1.84 -0.51
C THR A 84 7.01 1.91 -1.59
N GLY A 85 8.18 2.47 -1.29
CA GLY A 85 9.31 2.52 -2.23
C GLY A 85 9.79 1.14 -2.65
N ALA A 86 9.89 0.20 -1.70
CA ALA A 86 10.31 -1.17 -1.97
C ALA A 86 9.24 -2.03 -2.67
N ASP A 87 7.97 -1.66 -2.55
CA ASP A 87 6.88 -2.24 -3.34
C ASP A 87 6.92 -1.72 -4.78
N LEU A 88 7.12 -0.41 -4.96
CA LEU A 88 7.27 0.21 -6.28
C LEU A 88 8.45 -0.39 -7.04
N GLN A 89 9.59 -0.58 -6.38
CA GLN A 89 10.77 -1.17 -6.99
C GLN A 89 10.52 -2.58 -7.52
N LEU A 90 9.71 -3.35 -6.80
CA LEU A 90 9.36 -4.71 -7.19
C LEU A 90 8.46 -4.75 -8.43
N LEU A 91 7.61 -3.74 -8.60
CA LEU A 91 6.55 -3.71 -9.62
C LEU A 91 6.91 -2.85 -10.84
N GLU A 92 8.10 -2.26 -10.89
CA GLU A 92 8.50 -1.29 -11.91
C GLU A 92 8.33 -1.82 -13.34
N GLN A 93 8.55 -3.13 -13.53
CA GLN A 93 8.48 -3.80 -14.83
C GLN A 93 7.11 -4.44 -15.12
N GLU A 94 6.16 -4.34 -14.19
CA GLU A 94 4.84 -4.94 -14.35
C GLU A 94 3.93 -4.09 -15.26
N GLU A 95 3.08 -4.75 -16.03
CA GLU A 95 2.14 -4.09 -16.91
C GLU A 95 1.15 -3.23 -16.09
N GLY A 96 1.04 -1.95 -16.46
CA GLY A 96 0.18 -0.98 -15.78
C GLY A 96 0.82 -0.27 -14.59
N PHE A 97 2.12 -0.43 -14.35
CA PHE A 97 2.88 0.34 -13.35
C PHE A 97 2.65 1.87 -13.42
N PRO A 98 2.64 2.55 -14.59
CA PRO A 98 2.34 3.98 -14.66
C PRO A 98 0.97 4.38 -14.09
N LEU A 99 -0.03 3.49 -14.17
CA LEU A 99 -1.35 3.72 -13.60
C LEU A 99 -1.31 3.70 -12.07
N MET A 100 -0.51 2.80 -11.47
CA MET A 100 -0.28 2.80 -10.02
C MET A 100 0.34 4.10 -9.55
N ILE A 101 1.34 4.60 -10.28
CA ILE A 101 1.99 5.89 -9.95
C ILE A 101 0.96 7.03 -10.03
N GLN A 102 0.14 7.05 -11.07
CA GLN A 102 -0.91 8.05 -11.21
C GLN A 102 -1.90 8.02 -10.02
N ASP A 103 -2.29 6.82 -9.59
CA ASP A 103 -3.22 6.65 -8.47
C ASP A 103 -2.59 7.05 -7.13
N LEU A 104 -1.32 6.73 -6.91
CA LEU A 104 -0.55 7.18 -5.73
C LEU A 104 -0.34 8.70 -5.71
N LYS A 105 -0.34 9.36 -6.88
CA LYS A 105 -0.30 10.81 -7.02
C LYS A 105 -1.68 11.48 -6.92
N SER A 106 -2.76 10.71 -6.80
CA SER A 106 -4.12 11.25 -6.64
C SER A 106 -4.44 11.53 -5.17
N TYR A 107 -5.16 12.62 -4.92
CA TYR A 107 -5.73 12.93 -3.61
C TYR A 107 -7.13 12.35 -3.43
N ASP A 108 -7.78 11.85 -4.49
CA ASP A 108 -9.18 11.40 -4.44
C ASP A 108 -9.33 10.06 -3.70
N ARG A 109 -8.32 9.18 -3.80
CA ARG A 109 -8.38 7.79 -3.30
C ARG A 109 -7.06 7.29 -2.70
N PRO A 110 -6.43 8.06 -1.80
CA PRO A 110 -5.07 7.79 -1.35
C PRO A 110 -4.90 6.43 -0.67
N ILE A 111 -5.85 6.08 0.19
CA ILE A 111 -5.87 4.83 0.97
C ILE A 111 -5.96 3.61 0.05
N THR A 112 -6.79 3.70 -0.98
CA THR A 112 -6.99 2.63 -1.96
C THR A 112 -5.69 2.36 -2.74
N ALA A 113 -5.03 3.39 -3.27
CA ALA A 113 -3.81 3.24 -4.08
C ALA A 113 -2.65 2.57 -3.31
N HIS A 114 -2.39 2.97 -2.06
CA HIS A 114 -1.32 2.38 -1.25
C HIS A 114 -1.54 0.89 -1.00
N GLY A 115 -2.77 0.50 -0.66
CA GLY A 115 -3.01 -0.89 -0.36
C GLY A 115 -3.15 -1.77 -1.60
N GLN A 116 -3.54 -1.20 -2.73
CA GLN A 116 -3.47 -1.86 -4.03
C GLN A 116 -2.02 -2.21 -4.39
N LEU A 117 -1.10 -1.24 -4.22
CA LEU A 117 0.33 -1.46 -4.36
C LEU A 117 0.83 -2.57 -3.43
N CYS A 118 0.42 -2.54 -2.16
CA CYS A 118 0.77 -3.56 -1.17
C CYS A 118 0.40 -4.97 -1.65
N ILE A 119 -0.82 -5.19 -2.15
CA ILE A 119 -1.26 -6.49 -2.66
C ILE A 119 -0.49 -6.91 -3.90
N ALA A 120 -0.41 -6.03 -4.89
CA ALA A 120 0.33 -6.30 -6.11
C ALA A 120 1.77 -6.74 -5.78
N SER A 121 2.42 -6.04 -4.85
CA SER A 121 3.75 -6.38 -4.40
C SER A 121 3.81 -7.72 -3.67
N GLY A 122 2.77 -8.07 -2.90
CA GLY A 122 2.64 -9.37 -2.26
C GLY A 122 2.60 -10.51 -3.28
N TYR A 123 1.79 -10.37 -4.34
CA TYR A 123 1.74 -11.35 -5.42
C TYR A 123 3.05 -11.45 -6.21
N ALA A 124 3.65 -10.32 -6.55
CA ALA A 124 4.93 -10.30 -7.24
C ALA A 124 6.05 -10.99 -6.42
N ARG A 125 6.03 -10.89 -5.09
CA ARG A 125 6.97 -11.62 -4.20
C ARG A 125 6.80 -13.13 -4.27
N GLU A 126 5.57 -13.58 -4.40
CA GLU A 126 5.22 -14.98 -4.58
C GLU A 126 5.40 -15.44 -6.04
N LYS A 127 6.09 -14.63 -6.87
CA LYS A 127 6.41 -14.90 -8.28
C LYS A 127 5.19 -15.00 -9.20
N TYR A 128 4.05 -14.44 -8.78
CA TYR A 128 2.91 -14.26 -9.68
C TYR A 128 3.19 -13.09 -10.62
N LYS A 129 2.73 -13.20 -11.88
CA LYS A 129 2.73 -12.08 -12.81
C LYS A 129 1.56 -11.17 -12.47
N VAL A 130 1.84 -9.89 -12.29
CA VAL A 130 0.83 -8.91 -11.89
C VAL A 130 0.51 -8.02 -13.07
N THR A 131 -0.77 -7.83 -13.36
CA THR A 131 -1.20 -6.91 -14.39
C THR A 131 -2.23 -5.95 -13.81
N VAL A 132 -1.91 -4.66 -13.91
CA VAL A 132 -2.73 -3.58 -13.34
C VAL A 132 -3.59 -2.99 -14.44
N LYS A 133 -4.91 -3.11 -14.30
CA LYS A 133 -5.86 -2.57 -15.28
C LYS A 133 -6.92 -1.73 -14.58
N LYS A 134 -7.15 -0.54 -15.10
CA LYS A 134 -8.32 0.25 -14.69
C LYS A 134 -9.53 -0.25 -15.49
N GLU A 135 -10.41 -0.98 -14.84
CA GLU A 135 -11.69 -1.38 -15.42
C GLU A 135 -12.82 -0.56 -14.82
N TYR A 136 -13.63 0.06 -15.68
CA TYR A 136 -14.78 0.82 -15.24
C TYR A 136 -15.90 -0.13 -14.80
N SER A 137 -16.06 -0.31 -13.49
CA SER A 137 -17.29 -0.88 -12.97
C SER A 137 -18.24 0.24 -12.58
N ILE A 138 -19.31 0.41 -13.36
CA ILE A 138 -20.49 1.14 -12.92
C ILE A 138 -21.19 0.26 -11.88
N ALA A 139 -20.70 0.29 -10.63
CA ALA A 139 -21.56 -0.05 -9.50
C ALA A 139 -22.61 1.08 -9.37
N ALA A 140 -23.78 0.78 -8.81
CA ALA A 140 -25.05 1.53 -8.88
C ALA A 140 -25.05 3.02 -8.43
N ARG A 141 -23.88 3.64 -8.20
CA ARG A 141 -23.70 5.06 -7.84
C ARG A 141 -22.57 5.78 -8.61
N GLY A 142 -22.03 5.21 -9.69
CA GLY A 142 -21.02 5.88 -10.53
C GLY A 142 -19.62 5.95 -9.90
N GLU A 143 -19.33 5.14 -8.90
CA GLU A 143 -18.00 5.03 -8.31
C GLU A 143 -17.08 4.27 -9.27
N GLN A 144 -16.01 4.90 -9.77
CA GLN A 144 -14.93 4.17 -10.45
C GLN A 144 -14.34 3.13 -9.48
N GLN A 145 -13.90 1.98 -9.95
CA GLN A 145 -13.17 1.00 -9.14
C GLN A 145 -11.94 0.57 -9.97
N THR A 146 -10.82 0.26 -9.32
CA THR A 146 -9.62 -0.23 -10.02
C THR A 146 -9.44 -1.70 -9.68
N PHE A 147 -9.29 -2.53 -10.70
CA PHE A 147 -9.20 -3.99 -10.59
C PHE A 147 -7.76 -4.45 -10.78
N TYR A 148 -7.39 -5.53 -10.11
CA TYR A 148 -6.09 -6.18 -10.30
C TYR A 148 -6.33 -7.54 -10.89
N THR A 149 -5.67 -7.79 -12.01
CA THR A 149 -5.63 -9.12 -12.60
C THR A 149 -4.31 -9.74 -12.20
N VAL A 150 -4.38 -10.79 -11.39
CA VAL A 150 -3.20 -11.55 -11.00
C VAL A 150 -3.21 -12.86 -11.77
N ARG A 151 -2.11 -13.15 -12.46
CA ARG A 151 -1.93 -14.38 -13.22
C ARG A 151 -0.80 -15.19 -12.59
N GLN A 152 -1.11 -16.43 -12.23
CA GLN A 152 -0.08 -17.38 -11.81
C GLN A 152 0.80 -17.73 -13.01
N VAL A 153 2.11 -17.57 -12.87
CA VAL A 153 3.08 -18.11 -13.82
C VAL A 153 3.41 -19.50 -13.33
N ASP A 154 2.73 -20.51 -13.87
CA ASP A 154 3.12 -21.90 -13.62
C ASP A 154 4.36 -22.22 -14.45
N ASP A 155 5.54 -22.15 -13.83
CA ASP A 155 6.79 -22.71 -14.38
C ASP A 155 6.88 -24.24 -14.12
N LEU A 156 5.76 -24.96 -14.22
CA LEU A 156 5.74 -26.42 -14.14
C LEU A 156 5.49 -27.04 -15.52
N ILE A 157 6.63 -27.46 -16.07
CA ILE A 157 6.86 -28.45 -17.12
C ILE A 157 5.91 -29.66 -16.96
N ASP A 158 5.05 -29.89 -17.96
CA ASP A 158 4.78 -31.17 -18.65
C ASP A 158 3.45 -31.06 -19.41
N ASP A 159 3.50 -30.98 -20.74
CA ASP A 159 2.50 -31.29 -21.80
C ASP A 159 0.98 -31.11 -21.57
N ALA A 160 0.55 -30.48 -20.49
CA ALA A 160 -0.82 -30.13 -20.19
C ALA A 160 -0.93 -28.62 -20.27
N VAL A 161 -1.83 -28.16 -21.14
CA VAL A 161 -2.21 -26.75 -21.34
C VAL A 161 -2.11 -25.97 -20.01
N PRO A 162 -1.29 -24.91 -19.93
CA PRO A 162 -1.15 -24.11 -18.71
C PRO A 162 -2.53 -23.66 -18.24
N ARG A 163 -2.96 -24.15 -17.07
CA ARG A 163 -4.20 -23.67 -16.44
C ARG A 163 -3.90 -22.32 -15.79
N CYS A 164 -3.92 -21.27 -16.60
CA CYS A 164 -3.87 -19.90 -16.08
C CYS A 164 -5.12 -19.66 -15.22
N VAL A 165 -4.97 -19.67 -13.89
CA VAL A 165 -6.01 -19.20 -12.99
C VAL A 165 -5.91 -17.68 -12.95
N GLU A 166 -6.76 -17.02 -13.73
CA GLU A 166 -6.90 -15.57 -13.72
C GLU A 166 -7.82 -15.18 -12.56
N ASN A 167 -7.24 -14.65 -11.49
CA ASN A 167 -8.00 -14.15 -10.35
C ASN A 167 -8.04 -12.62 -10.39
N SER A 168 -9.24 -12.07 -10.56
CA SER A 168 -9.48 -10.64 -10.35
C SER A 168 -9.68 -10.36 -8.87
N VAL A 169 -9.01 -9.34 -8.34
CA VAL A 169 -9.11 -8.96 -6.93
C VAL A 169 -9.54 -7.50 -6.80
N ILE A 170 -10.60 -7.27 -6.01
CA ILE A 170 -10.97 -5.95 -5.50
C ILE A 170 -10.33 -5.78 -4.13
N TYR A 171 -9.77 -4.60 -3.90
CA TYR A 171 -9.01 -4.32 -2.70
C TYR A 171 -9.59 -3.15 -1.89
N CYS A 172 -9.59 -3.29 -0.56
CA CYS A 172 -9.93 -2.21 0.36
C CYS A 172 -8.88 -2.07 1.48
N PHE A 173 -8.25 -0.89 1.56
CA PHE A 173 -7.38 -0.55 2.69
C PHE A 173 -8.23 0.06 3.81
N ILE A 174 -8.09 -0.46 5.03
CA ILE A 174 -8.90 -0.05 6.18
C ILE A 174 -8.12 0.81 7.19
N GLY A 175 -6.87 1.18 6.84
CA GLY A 175 -6.07 2.21 7.51
C GLY A 175 -4.81 1.70 8.23
N ASN A 176 -4.02 2.68 8.69
CA ASN A 176 -2.80 2.54 9.50
C ASN A 176 -3.15 2.86 10.95
N TRP A 177 -3.00 1.92 11.89
CA TRP A 177 -3.44 2.16 13.27
C TRP A 177 -2.47 1.62 14.32
N GLU A 178 -2.38 2.35 15.44
CA GLU A 178 -1.69 1.92 16.68
C GLU A 178 -2.49 0.86 17.47
N GLN A 179 -3.70 0.51 17.01
CA GLN A 179 -4.56 -0.51 17.62
C GLN A 179 -4.43 -1.86 16.92
N ASP A 180 -4.85 -2.94 17.59
CA ASP A 180 -4.81 -4.31 17.08
C ASP A 180 -5.51 -4.44 15.72
N VAL A 181 -4.71 -4.49 14.65
CA VAL A 181 -5.16 -4.62 13.27
C VAL A 181 -6.03 -5.87 13.07
N ASN A 182 -5.85 -6.92 13.88
CA ASN A 182 -6.69 -8.12 13.80
C ASN A 182 -8.14 -7.81 14.18
N LYS A 183 -8.35 -7.03 15.25
CA LYS A 183 -9.70 -6.61 15.67
C LYS A 183 -10.38 -5.80 14.58
N LEU A 184 -9.65 -4.87 13.97
CA LEU A 184 -10.16 -4.06 12.88
C LEU A 184 -10.52 -4.92 11.66
N LEU A 185 -9.60 -5.78 11.21
CA LEU A 185 -9.84 -6.71 10.11
C LEU A 185 -11.07 -7.57 10.36
N LEU A 186 -11.23 -8.11 11.57
CA LEU A 186 -12.38 -8.94 11.94
C LEU A 186 -13.71 -8.15 11.95
N SER A 187 -13.68 -6.92 12.48
CA SER A 187 -14.87 -6.08 12.63
C SER A 187 -15.29 -5.36 11.34
N TRP A 188 -14.37 -5.17 10.40
CA TRP A 188 -14.65 -4.43 9.16
C TRP A 188 -15.58 -5.22 8.26
N SER A 189 -16.55 -4.54 7.65
CA SER A 189 -17.51 -5.13 6.71
C SER A 189 -17.59 -4.29 5.45
N PRO A 190 -17.55 -4.90 4.25
CA PRO A 190 -17.64 -4.16 3.01
C PRO A 190 -19.01 -3.53 2.79
N SER A 191 -19.03 -2.41 2.08
CA SER A 191 -20.28 -1.84 1.60
C SER A 191 -20.97 -2.80 0.62
N ARG A 192 -22.29 -2.70 0.53
CA ARG A 192 -23.08 -3.47 -0.45
C ARG A 192 -22.60 -3.21 -1.89
N SER A 193 -22.23 -1.98 -2.22
CA SER A 193 -21.71 -1.63 -3.56
C SER A 193 -20.42 -2.39 -3.90
N LEU A 194 -19.52 -2.55 -2.93
CA LEU A 194 -18.27 -3.26 -3.11
C LEU A 194 -18.50 -4.77 -3.29
N LEU A 195 -19.47 -5.33 -2.55
CA LEU A 195 -19.89 -6.73 -2.70
C LEU A 195 -20.55 -6.99 -4.07
N GLU A 196 -21.42 -6.09 -4.53
CA GLU A 196 -22.05 -6.17 -5.86
C GLU A 196 -21.00 -6.08 -6.97
N ALA A 197 -20.01 -5.21 -6.83
CA ALA A 197 -18.90 -5.10 -7.78
C ALA A 197 -18.03 -6.37 -7.81
N ALA A 198 -17.72 -6.96 -6.65
CA ALA A 198 -16.97 -8.21 -6.56
C ALA A 198 -17.71 -9.35 -7.27
N SER A 199 -19.01 -9.48 -7.00
CA SER A 199 -19.87 -10.49 -7.62
C SER A 199 -19.97 -10.34 -9.14
N LYS A 200 -20.25 -9.11 -9.60
CA LYS A 200 -20.40 -8.81 -11.03
C LYS A 200 -19.16 -9.17 -11.84
N ASN A 201 -17.97 -9.02 -11.26
CA ASN A 201 -16.69 -9.24 -11.95
C ASN A 201 -16.05 -10.59 -11.59
N ASN A 202 -16.77 -11.48 -10.91
CA ASN A 202 -16.23 -12.74 -10.39
C ASN A 202 -14.89 -12.55 -9.65
N ALA A 203 -14.80 -11.46 -8.88
CA ALA A 203 -13.58 -11.01 -8.25
C ALA A 203 -13.60 -11.31 -6.74
N CYS A 204 -12.44 -11.68 -6.21
CA CYS A 204 -12.24 -11.81 -4.76
C CYS A 204 -12.15 -10.43 -4.11
N LEU A 205 -12.67 -10.27 -2.89
CA LEU A 205 -12.47 -9.05 -2.11
C LEU A 205 -11.40 -9.28 -1.03
N VAL A 206 -10.35 -8.46 -1.04
CA VAL A 206 -9.31 -8.48 0.00
C VAL A 206 -9.32 -7.17 0.77
N VAL A 207 -9.28 -7.28 2.09
CA VAL A 207 -9.09 -6.14 2.99
C VAL A 207 -7.69 -6.19 3.58
N CYS A 208 -7.03 -5.06 3.76
CA CYS A 208 -5.74 -4.99 4.49
C CYS A 208 -5.68 -3.76 5.38
N GLY A 209 -4.96 -3.91 6.48
CA GLY A 209 -4.54 -2.87 7.39
C GLY A 209 -3.05 -2.99 7.67
N MET A 210 -2.44 -1.93 8.18
CA MET A 210 -1.05 -1.96 8.61
C MET A 210 -0.93 -1.40 10.02
N TRP A 211 0.09 -1.87 10.71
CA TRP A 211 0.41 -1.46 12.07
C TRP A 211 1.90 -1.60 12.32
N ILE A 212 2.37 -1.05 13.43
CA ILE A 212 3.79 -1.10 13.80
C ILE A 212 3.91 -1.90 15.08
N GLU A 213 4.70 -2.96 14.98
CA GLU A 213 5.10 -3.78 16.12
C GLU A 213 6.50 -3.36 16.58
N THR A 214 6.82 -3.60 17.85
CA THR A 214 8.22 -3.63 18.29
C THR A 214 8.67 -5.09 18.36
N VAL A 215 9.66 -5.47 17.55
CA VAL A 215 10.26 -6.80 17.59
C VAL A 215 11.75 -6.65 17.85
N ASN A 216 12.26 -7.29 18.91
CA ASN A 216 13.67 -7.19 19.32
C ASN A 216 14.16 -5.72 19.45
N ASN A 217 13.37 -4.86 20.10
CA ASN A 217 13.62 -3.42 20.26
C ASN A 217 13.74 -2.63 18.94
N ARG A 218 13.21 -3.16 17.83
CA ARG A 218 13.17 -2.47 16.54
C ARG A 218 11.72 -2.30 16.09
N PRO A 219 11.36 -1.13 15.52
CA PRO A 219 10.05 -0.97 14.91
C PRO A 219 9.97 -1.82 13.64
N VAL A 220 8.88 -2.55 13.49
CA VAL A 220 8.59 -3.42 12.35
C VAL A 220 7.25 -3.03 11.80
N LEU A 221 7.21 -2.73 10.50
CA LEU A 221 5.95 -2.52 9.82
C LEU A 221 5.32 -3.89 9.56
N VAL A 222 4.10 -4.06 10.06
CA VAL A 222 3.34 -5.27 9.87
C VAL A 222 2.11 -4.96 9.05
N ARG A 223 1.99 -5.68 7.94
CA ARG A 223 0.83 -5.61 7.06
C ARG A 223 0.03 -6.87 7.31
N LYS A 224 -1.29 -6.72 7.49
CA LYS A 224 -2.25 -7.82 7.70
C LYS A 224 -3.43 -7.62 6.78
N GLY A 225 -3.94 -8.69 6.21
CA GLY A 225 -5.21 -8.64 5.47
C GLY A 225 -6.15 -9.78 5.80
N ARG A 226 -7.26 -9.82 5.05
CA ARG A 226 -8.27 -10.86 5.12
C ARG A 226 -8.93 -10.98 3.76
N LEU A 227 -8.97 -12.20 3.23
CA LEU A 227 -9.76 -12.55 2.06
C LEU A 227 -11.21 -12.73 2.50
N LEU A 228 -12.15 -12.14 1.75
CA LEU A 228 -13.58 -12.31 1.95
C LEU A 228 -14.10 -13.33 0.92
N ASP A 229 -13.84 -14.60 1.19
CA ASP A 229 -14.30 -15.71 0.37
C ASP A 229 -15.76 -16.05 0.76
N LYS A 230 -16.70 -15.73 -0.15
CA LYS A 230 -18.16 -15.82 -0.03
C LYS A 230 -18.81 -14.73 0.82
N TYR A 231 -19.90 -14.18 0.27
CA TYR A 231 -20.73 -13.07 0.77
C TYR A 231 -21.37 -13.27 2.16
N THR A 232 -21.01 -14.34 2.87
CA THR A 232 -21.42 -14.62 4.25
C THR A 232 -20.20 -14.43 5.14
N SER A 233 -20.29 -13.46 6.04
CA SER A 233 -19.26 -12.86 6.90
C SER A 233 -18.50 -13.79 7.87
N LYS A 234 -18.46 -15.10 7.64
CA LYS A 234 -17.79 -16.08 8.50
C LYS A 234 -17.27 -17.27 7.67
N GLY A 235 -16.10 -17.12 7.07
CA GLY A 235 -15.39 -18.19 6.36
C GLY A 235 -13.89 -17.96 6.41
N ILE A 236 -13.16 -18.90 7.02
CA ILE A 236 -11.71 -18.86 7.23
C ILE A 236 -10.96 -19.12 5.91
N ASN A 237 -9.95 -18.29 5.67
CA ASN A 237 -8.72 -18.47 4.87
C ASN A 237 -8.69 -19.68 3.91
N SER A 238 -9.10 -19.46 2.68
CA SER A 238 -8.58 -20.18 1.51
C SER A 238 -7.44 -19.34 0.91
N LEU A 239 -6.36 -20.03 0.51
CA LEU A 239 -5.07 -19.51 0.09
C LEU A 239 -5.16 -18.47 -1.03
N VAL A 240 -5.02 -17.21 -0.66
CA VAL A 240 -4.55 -16.13 -1.54
C VAL A 240 -3.77 -15.20 -0.64
N TYR A 241 -2.53 -14.85 -1.02
CA TYR A 241 -1.63 -14.07 -0.18
C TYR A 241 -2.29 -12.82 0.40
N ILE A 242 -2.65 -12.94 1.67
CA ILE A 242 -2.98 -11.85 2.56
C ILE A 242 -1.62 -11.36 3.04
N PRO A 243 -1.24 -10.07 2.86
CA PRO A 243 0.02 -9.60 3.41
C PRO A 243 -0.04 -9.86 4.90
N ASN A 244 0.70 -10.84 5.40
CA ASN A 244 1.05 -11.04 6.80
C ASN A 244 2.56 -10.86 6.87
N GLU A 245 2.97 -9.67 6.46
CA GLU A 245 4.36 -9.35 6.20
C GLU A 245 4.93 -8.61 7.39
N LYS A 246 6.03 -9.13 7.91
CA LYS A 246 6.90 -8.38 8.81
C LYS A 246 8.04 -7.80 7.98
N ILE A 247 8.07 -6.47 7.91
CA ILE A 247 9.07 -5.70 7.18
C ILE A 247 9.99 -5.05 8.20
N TYR A 248 11.22 -5.56 8.25
CA TYR A 248 12.30 -4.98 9.04
C TYR A 248 12.94 -3.89 8.21
N ILE A 249 13.15 -2.75 8.84
CA ILE A 249 13.75 -1.61 8.16
C ILE A 249 15.09 -1.34 8.82
N ASN A 250 16.15 -1.49 8.04
CA ASN A 250 17.50 -1.21 8.47
C ASN A 250 17.83 0.24 8.11
N ALA A 251 18.15 1.01 9.13
CA ALA A 251 18.41 2.45 9.01
C ALA A 251 19.88 2.79 8.86
N THR A 252 20.81 1.84 9.06
CA THR A 252 22.23 2.12 8.89
C THR A 252 22.59 2.13 7.42
N THR A 253 22.90 3.32 6.88
CA THR A 253 23.81 3.47 5.75
C THR A 253 25.21 3.04 6.19
N GLN A 254 25.80 2.07 5.50
CA GLN A 254 27.23 1.79 5.61
C GLN A 254 28.06 2.97 5.11
#